data_AF-W3AN20-F1
#
_entry.id   AF-W3AN20-F1
#
_cell.length_a   1.000
_cell.length_b   1.000
_cell.length_c   1.000
_cell.angle_alpha   90.00
_cell.angle_beta   90.00
_cell.angle_gamma   90.00
#
_symmetry.space_group_name_H-M   'P 1'
#
loop_
_entity.id
_entity.type
_entity.pdbx_description
1 polymer ?
#
loop_
_entity_poly.entity_id
_entity_poly.type
_entity_poly.pdbx_seq_one_letter_code
_entity_poly.pdbx_strand_id
1 'polypeptide(L)'
;MFKKINKKGFTLAELLIVVAIIGVLVAISIPIFTAQLRKARLATNQANARAAYAEAVAKMLDDKNTATSFEYTVKTATIDTTTETASGNTAISDWGVDTTINTKQLGDLVAEKWIVTFTAATTTTDASIAGISATWPSTP
;
A
#
# COMPACT_ATOMS: atom_id res chain seq x y z
N MET A 1 46.86 19.67 -44.83
CA MET A 1 46.39 20.89 -44.17
C MET A 1 45.32 20.50 -43.16
N PHE A 2 45.62 20.52 -41.85
CA PHE A 2 44.68 20.09 -40.80
C PHE A 2 43.88 21.29 -40.27
N LYS A 3 42.56 21.26 -40.47
CA LYS A 3 41.63 22.30 -40.02
C LYS A 3 41.49 22.21 -38.50
N LYS A 4 42.02 23.19 -37.78
CA LYS A 4 41.92 23.29 -36.32
C LYS A 4 40.46 23.59 -35.95
N ILE A 5 39.74 22.58 -35.48
CA ILE A 5 38.36 22.73 -35.00
C ILE A 5 38.45 23.37 -33.61
N ASN A 6 38.04 24.63 -33.47
CA ASN A 6 37.93 25.30 -32.17
C ASN A 6 36.86 24.58 -31.33
N LYS A 7 37.31 23.72 -30.41
CA LYS A 7 36.43 23.12 -29.41
C LYS A 7 36.11 24.19 -28.37
N LYS A 8 34.91 24.77 -28.43
CA LYS A 8 34.38 25.58 -27.32
C LYS A 8 34.18 24.64 -26.12
N GLY A 9 34.95 24.87 -25.06
CA GLY A 9 34.80 24.14 -23.79
C GLY A 9 33.63 24.69 -22.98
N PHE A 10 33.03 23.83 -22.15
CA PHE A 10 32.02 24.19 -21.18
C PHE A 10 32.63 25.06 -20.08
N THR A 11 32.03 26.21 -19.77
CA THR A 11 32.56 27.11 -18.74
C THR A 11 32.10 26.67 -17.34
N LEU A 12 32.92 26.92 -16.32
CA LEU A 12 32.53 26.65 -14.93
C LEU A 12 31.32 27.47 -14.50
N ALA A 13 31.18 28.70 -15.03
CA ALA A 13 30.02 29.55 -14.76
C ALA A 13 28.71 28.96 -15.32
N GLU A 14 28.76 28.35 -16.52
CA GLU A 14 27.61 27.62 -17.09
C GLU A 14 27.23 26.41 -16.24
N LEU A 15 28.20 25.70 -15.64
CA LEU A 15 27.89 24.60 -14.71
C LEU A 15 27.22 25.12 -13.43
N LEU A 16 27.72 26.21 -12.87
CA LEU A 16 27.27 26.74 -11.57
C LEU A 16 25.82 27.21 -11.61
N ILE A 17 25.42 27.93 -12.66
CA ILE A 17 24.03 28.37 -12.80
C ILE A 17 23.07 27.18 -12.97
N VAL A 18 23.49 26.13 -13.67
CA VAL A 18 22.69 24.92 -13.87
C VAL A 18 22.46 24.19 -12.55
N VAL A 19 23.51 23.97 -11.75
CA VAL A 19 23.38 23.33 -10.44
C VAL A 19 22.54 24.18 -9.48
N ALA A 20 22.66 25.51 -9.53
CA ALA A 20 21.84 26.41 -8.74
C ALA A 20 20.35 26.27 -9.06
N ILE A 21 19.97 26.23 -10.34
CA ILE A 21 18.57 26.06 -10.76
C ILE A 21 18.06 24.67 -10.38
N ILE A 22 18.84 23.60 -10.60
CA ILE A 22 18.47 22.23 -10.20
C ILE A 22 18.26 22.15 -8.68
N GLY A 23 19.09 22.82 -7.88
CA GLY A 23 18.94 22.88 -6.43
C GLY A 23 17.58 23.43 -5.99
N VAL A 24 17.12 24.52 -6.61
CA VAL A 24 15.79 25.11 -6.32
C VAL A 24 14.67 24.15 -6.72
N LEU A 25 14.75 23.53 -7.89
CA LEU A 25 13.74 22.57 -8.36
C LEU A 25 13.63 21.35 -7.44
N VAL A 26 14.77 20.79 -7.02
CA VAL A 26 14.82 19.63 -6.13
C VAL A 26 14.23 19.95 -4.75
N ALA A 27 14.53 21.13 -4.20
CA ALA A 27 14.02 21.55 -2.89
C ALA A 27 12.48 21.55 -2.80
N ILE A 28 11.80 21.96 -3.88
CA ILE A 28 10.33 21.95 -3.96
C ILE A 28 9.80 20.57 -4.36
N SER A 29 10.50 19.87 -5.25
CA SER A 29 10.02 18.62 -5.84
C SER A 29 10.00 17.44 -4.86
N ILE A 30 11.01 17.33 -3.98
CA ILE A 30 11.11 16.22 -3.02
C ILE A 30 9.88 16.10 -2.09
N PRO A 31 9.46 17.15 -1.36
CA PRO A 31 8.33 17.04 -0.44
C PRO A 31 7.01 16.74 -1.17
N ILE A 32 6.79 17.37 -2.34
CA ILE A 32 5.60 17.14 -3.15
C ILE A 32 5.56 15.70 -3.64
N PHE A 33 6.65 15.21 -4.23
CA PHE A 33 6.74 13.85 -4.75
C PHE A 33 6.53 12.82 -3.63
N THR A 34 7.12 13.05 -2.46
CA THR A 34 6.98 12.16 -1.29
C THR A 34 5.52 12.10 -0.81
N ALA A 35 4.82 13.24 -0.74
CA ALA A 35 3.42 13.29 -0.37
C ALA A 35 2.52 12.57 -1.41
N GLN A 36 2.80 12.72 -2.70
CA GLN A 36 2.06 12.02 -3.76
C GLN A 36 2.29 10.51 -3.74
N LEU A 37 3.53 10.08 -3.49
CA LEU A 37 3.87 8.67 -3.34
C LEU A 37 3.10 8.04 -2.16
N ARG A 38 3.02 8.74 -1.02
CA ARG A 38 2.23 8.31 0.14
C ARG A 38 0.74 8.16 -0.21
N LYS A 39 0.16 9.14 -0.91
CA LYS A 39 -1.24 9.07 -1.37
C LYS A 39 -1.49 7.92 -2.34
N ALA A 40 -0.57 7.66 -3.26
CA ALA A 40 -0.68 6.54 -4.18
C ALA A 40 -0.67 5.20 -3.43
N ARG A 41 0.22 5.02 -2.43
CA ARG A 41 0.26 3.83 -1.58
C ARG A 41 -1.03 3.63 -0.79
N LEU A 42 -1.56 4.71 -0.20
CA LEU A 42 -2.85 4.68 0.50
C LEU A 42 -3.98 4.19 -0.41
N ALA A 43 -4.09 4.74 -1.62
CA ALA A 43 -5.11 4.33 -2.59
C ALA A 43 -4.95 2.85 -3.01
N THR A 44 -3.72 2.39 -3.23
CA THR A 44 -3.43 0.98 -3.55
C THR A 44 -3.83 0.06 -2.40
N ASN A 45 -3.47 0.39 -1.16
CA ASN A 45 -3.83 -0.39 0.01
C ASN A 45 -5.34 -0.44 0.23
N GLN A 46 -6.04 0.67 0.01
CA GLN A 46 -7.51 0.71 0.05
C GLN A 46 -8.13 -0.22 -0.99
N ALA A 47 -7.60 -0.24 -2.22
CA ALA A 47 -8.06 -1.15 -3.27
C ALA A 47 -7.80 -2.63 -2.90
N ASN A 48 -6.61 -2.93 -2.38
CA ASN A 48 -6.24 -4.28 -1.96
C ASN A 48 -7.09 -4.78 -0.78
N ALA A 49 -7.36 -3.92 0.21
CA ALA A 49 -8.24 -4.26 1.33
C ALA A 49 -9.67 -4.59 0.86
N ARG A 50 -10.19 -3.86 -0.13
CA ARG A 50 -11.50 -4.14 -0.75
C ARG A 50 -11.52 -5.46 -1.52
N ALA A 51 -10.44 -5.75 -2.25
CA ALA A 51 -10.30 -7.03 -2.94
C ALA A 51 -10.28 -8.20 -1.94
N ALA A 52 -9.45 -8.08 -0.90
CA ALA A 52 -9.37 -9.05 0.20
C ALA A 52 -10.73 -9.30 0.84
N TYR A 53 -11.48 -8.23 1.12
CA TYR A 53 -12.83 -8.32 1.66
C TYR A 53 -13.77 -9.10 0.74
N ALA A 54 -13.83 -8.72 -0.53
CA ALA A 54 -14.76 -9.31 -1.48
C ALA A 54 -14.47 -10.80 -1.69
N GLU A 55 -13.20 -11.16 -1.81
CA GLU A 55 -12.76 -12.55 -1.93
C GLU A 55 -13.03 -13.34 -0.65
N ALA A 56 -12.80 -12.77 0.53
CA ALA A 56 -13.03 -13.45 1.81
C ALA A 56 -14.51 -13.75 2.03
N VAL A 57 -15.39 -12.81 1.68
CA VAL A 57 -16.85 -13.02 1.71
C VAL A 57 -17.25 -14.09 0.71
N ALA A 58 -16.76 -14.03 -0.54
CA ALA A 58 -17.05 -15.05 -1.55
C ALA A 58 -16.59 -16.44 -1.11
N LYS A 59 -15.43 -16.52 -0.44
CA LYS A 59 -14.87 -17.78 0.05
C LYS A 59 -15.68 -18.32 1.23
N MET A 60 -16.19 -17.48 2.11
CA MET A 60 -17.07 -17.87 3.21
C MET A 60 -18.44 -18.41 2.75
N LEU A 61 -18.95 -17.92 1.60
CA LEU A 61 -20.20 -18.39 0.98
C LEU A 61 -20.08 -19.75 0.27
N ASP A 62 -18.88 -20.31 0.16
CA ASP A 62 -18.63 -21.64 -0.42
C ASP A 62 -19.08 -22.74 0.56
N ASP A 63 -19.96 -23.66 0.13
CA ASP A 63 -20.72 -24.64 0.96
C ASP A 63 -19.87 -25.55 1.88
N LYS A 64 -18.54 -25.53 1.74
CA LYS A 64 -17.59 -26.34 2.51
C LYS A 64 -16.66 -25.53 3.41
N ASN A 65 -16.81 -24.22 3.44
CA ASN A 65 -15.85 -23.36 4.11
C ASN A 65 -16.34 -22.89 5.48
N THR A 66 -15.79 -23.52 6.52
CA THR A 66 -16.05 -23.16 7.92
C THR A 66 -14.98 -22.24 8.50
N ALA A 67 -14.04 -21.75 7.67
CA ALA A 67 -12.98 -20.90 8.15
C ALA A 67 -13.52 -19.52 8.54
N THR A 68 -13.08 -19.03 9.69
CA THR A 68 -13.40 -17.70 10.20
C THR A 68 -12.33 -16.68 9.85
N SER A 69 -11.25 -17.08 9.20
CA SER A 69 -10.14 -16.20 8.83
C SER A 69 -9.59 -16.54 7.45
N PHE A 70 -9.35 -15.49 6.67
CA PHE A 70 -8.80 -15.58 5.33
C PHE A 70 -7.64 -14.61 5.15
N GLU A 71 -6.61 -15.06 4.45
CA GLU A 71 -5.46 -14.26 4.05
C GLU A 71 -5.52 -14.01 2.54
N TYR A 72 -5.54 -12.75 2.14
CA TYR A 72 -5.37 -12.32 0.76
C TYR A 72 -3.92 -11.89 0.52
N THR A 73 -3.22 -12.54 -0.41
CA THR A 73 -1.85 -12.19 -0.80
C THR A 73 -1.87 -11.24 -2.00
N VAL A 74 -1.38 -10.01 -1.82
CA VAL A 74 -1.43 -8.94 -2.84
C VAL A 74 -0.65 -9.30 -4.11
N LYS A 75 0.49 -9.98 -3.95
CA LYS A 75 1.38 -10.32 -5.08
C LYS A 75 0.77 -11.35 -6.03
N THR A 76 0.00 -12.30 -5.48
CA THR A 76 -0.60 -13.40 -6.25
C THR A 76 -2.06 -13.17 -6.56
N ALA A 77 -2.71 -12.20 -5.90
CA ALA A 77 -4.15 -11.98 -5.94
C ALA A 77 -4.91 -13.29 -5.66
N THR A 78 -4.47 -13.98 -4.59
CA THR A 78 -5.08 -15.24 -4.13
C THR A 78 -5.52 -15.10 -2.69
N ILE A 79 -6.59 -15.82 -2.36
CA ILE A 79 -7.10 -15.95 -1.01
C ILE A 79 -6.96 -17.38 -0.50
N ASP A 80 -6.44 -17.51 0.72
CA ASP A 80 -6.27 -18.79 1.40
C ASP A 80 -6.86 -18.71 2.82
N THR A 81 -7.24 -19.88 3.35
CA THR A 81 -7.62 -20.00 4.76
C THR A 81 -6.40 -19.79 5.66
N THR A 82 -6.54 -19.01 6.73
CA THR A 82 -5.49 -18.82 7.72
C THR A 82 -6.03 -19.01 9.14
N THR A 83 -5.16 -19.37 10.07
CA THR A 83 -5.48 -19.38 11.51
C THR A 83 -5.15 -18.04 12.18
N GLU A 84 -4.47 -17.14 11.46
CA GLU A 84 -4.21 -15.80 11.97
C GLU A 84 -5.51 -15.01 12.12
N THR A 85 -5.61 -14.25 13.20
CA THR A 85 -6.75 -13.38 13.48
C THR A 85 -6.32 -11.94 13.24
N ALA A 86 -7.20 -11.15 12.63
CA ALA A 86 -6.97 -9.72 12.49
C ALA A 86 -6.75 -9.08 13.87
N SER A 87 -5.55 -8.53 14.10
CA SER A 87 -5.23 -7.78 15.31
C SER A 87 -5.39 -6.29 15.00
N GLY A 88 -6.42 -5.66 15.57
CA GLY A 88 -6.73 -4.24 15.36
C GLY A 88 -7.60 -3.94 14.14
N ASN A 89 -8.49 -2.96 14.33
CA ASN A 89 -9.52 -2.41 13.43
C ASN A 89 -10.82 -3.23 13.25
N THR A 90 -11.86 -2.73 13.92
CA THR A 90 -13.24 -3.25 13.93
C THR A 90 -14.20 -2.49 12.99
N ALA A 91 -13.75 -1.42 12.31
CA ALA A 91 -14.65 -0.68 11.42
C ALA A 91 -13.98 -0.27 10.10
N ILE A 92 -14.58 -0.76 9.03
CA ILE A 92 -14.46 -0.34 7.61
C ILE A 92 -14.99 1.10 7.39
N SER A 93 -15.30 1.85 8.44
CA SER A 93 -16.10 3.07 8.35
C SER A 93 -15.38 4.31 7.83
N ASP A 94 -14.09 4.23 7.49
CA ASP A 94 -13.42 5.36 6.84
C ASP A 94 -12.30 4.93 5.91
N TRP A 95 -12.67 4.21 4.86
CA TRP A 95 -11.72 3.73 3.85
C TRP A 95 -10.93 4.85 3.15
N GLY A 96 -11.25 6.14 3.36
CA GLY A 96 -10.52 7.28 2.79
C GLY A 96 -9.45 7.91 3.69
N VAL A 97 -9.26 7.42 4.93
CA VAL A 97 -8.33 8.03 5.90
C VAL A 97 -7.06 7.20 6.05
N ASP A 98 -5.92 7.89 6.09
CA ASP A 98 -4.61 7.31 6.38
C ASP A 98 -4.58 6.82 7.84
N THR A 99 -5.02 5.59 8.03
CA THR A 99 -5.19 4.95 9.34
C THR A 99 -3.99 4.07 9.64
N THR A 100 -3.62 4.00 10.91
CA THR A 100 -2.61 3.06 11.38
C THR A 100 -3.20 1.66 11.45
N ILE A 101 -2.61 0.69 10.75
CA ILE A 101 -2.92 -0.74 10.88
C ILE A 101 -1.66 -1.43 11.41
N ASN A 102 -1.80 -2.16 12.51
CA ASN A 102 -0.68 -2.72 13.27
C ASN A 102 0.34 -1.62 13.65
N THR A 103 1.52 -1.62 13.01
CA THR A 103 2.64 -0.72 13.33
C THR A 103 2.93 0.33 12.24
N LYS A 104 2.12 0.41 11.17
CA LYS A 104 2.35 1.31 10.03
C LYS A 104 1.11 2.10 9.65
N GLN A 105 1.31 3.30 9.10
CA GLN A 105 0.26 4.01 8.38
C GLN A 105 0.07 3.41 6.99
N LEU A 106 -1.16 3.41 6.49
CA LEU A 106 -1.49 2.90 5.16
C LEU A 106 -0.74 3.63 4.03
N GLY A 107 -0.34 4.88 4.24
CA GLY A 107 0.49 5.62 3.30
C GLY A 107 1.98 5.23 3.30
N ASP A 108 2.50 4.62 4.37
CA ASP A 108 3.94 4.40 4.55
C ASP A 108 4.49 3.36 3.57
N LEU A 109 3.83 2.22 3.49
CA LEU A 109 4.23 1.04 2.72
C LEU A 109 3.01 0.39 2.07
N VAL A 110 3.23 -0.41 1.03
CA VAL A 110 2.16 -1.26 0.47
C VAL A 110 2.16 -2.57 1.25
N ALA A 111 0.99 -2.99 1.75
CA ALA A 111 0.85 -4.25 2.46
C ALA A 111 1.09 -5.43 1.51
N GLU A 112 1.75 -6.48 2.01
CA GLU A 112 1.96 -7.72 1.23
C GLU A 112 0.76 -8.65 1.31
N LYS A 113 0.08 -8.64 2.46
CA LYS A 113 -1.04 -9.52 2.77
C LYS A 113 -2.10 -8.80 3.57
N TRP A 114 -3.34 -9.26 3.46
CA TRP A 114 -4.49 -8.77 4.21
C TRP A 114 -5.21 -9.92 4.88
N ILE A 115 -5.49 -9.81 6.17
CA ILE A 115 -6.20 -10.83 6.94
C ILE A 115 -7.60 -10.31 7.22
N VAL A 116 -8.61 -11.07 6.82
CA VAL A 116 -10.02 -10.79 7.08
C VAL A 116 -10.54 -11.86 8.03
N THR A 117 -11.05 -11.44 9.19
CA THR A 117 -11.65 -12.34 10.18
C THR A 117 -13.15 -12.10 10.27
N PHE A 118 -13.91 -13.18 10.30
CA PHE A 118 -15.35 -13.23 10.50
C PHE A 118 -15.68 -13.72 11.91
N THR A 119 -16.70 -13.14 12.52
CA THR A 119 -17.36 -13.71 13.69
C THR A 119 -18.24 -14.86 13.22
N ALA A 120 -18.07 -16.04 13.80
CA ALA A 120 -18.90 -17.19 13.47
C ALA A 120 -20.39 -16.85 13.66
N ALA A 121 -21.21 -17.23 12.68
CA ALA A 121 -22.66 -17.10 12.78
C ALA A 121 -23.15 -17.87 14.01
N THR A 122 -23.79 -17.18 14.95
CA THR A 122 -24.57 -17.85 16.00
C THR A 122 -25.97 -18.11 15.44
N THR A 123 -26.74 -19.05 15.99
CA THR A 123 -28.07 -19.49 15.49
C THR A 123 -29.11 -18.38 15.27
N THR A 124 -28.81 -17.13 15.64
CA THR A 124 -29.68 -15.95 15.52
C THR A 124 -29.06 -14.78 14.74
N THR A 125 -27.84 -14.90 14.21
CA THR A 125 -27.13 -13.81 13.52
C THR A 125 -26.22 -14.34 12.41
N ASP A 126 -26.32 -13.74 11.22
CA ASP A 126 -25.43 -14.02 10.09
C ASP A 126 -23.96 -13.75 10.45
N ALA A 127 -23.04 -14.46 9.80
CA ALA A 127 -21.60 -14.23 9.98
C ALA A 127 -21.25 -12.79 9.58
N SER A 128 -20.82 -11.99 10.55
CA SER A 128 -20.39 -10.60 10.35
C SER A 128 -18.87 -10.51 10.41
N ILE A 129 -18.29 -9.49 9.79
CA ILE A 129 -16.84 -9.30 9.83
C ILE A 129 -16.42 -8.80 11.22
N ALA A 130 -15.45 -9.50 11.81
CA ALA A 130 -14.86 -9.21 13.09
C ALA A 130 -13.72 -8.17 12.99
N GLY A 131 -12.97 -8.19 11.88
CA GLY A 131 -11.86 -7.27 11.67
C GLY A 131 -11.11 -7.49 10.36
N ILE A 132 -10.30 -6.50 9.98
CA ILE A 132 -9.37 -6.56 8.85
C ILE A 132 -8.01 -6.00 9.27
N SER A 133 -6.94 -6.74 9.01
CA SER A 133 -5.56 -6.31 9.29
C SER A 133 -4.65 -6.51 8.07
N ALA A 134 -3.45 -5.95 8.14
CA ALA A 134 -2.47 -5.97 7.05
C ALA A 134 -1.10 -6.45 7.55
N THR A 135 -0.43 -7.28 6.76
CA THR A 135 0.96 -7.69 6.98
C THR A 135 1.87 -6.84 6.09
N TRP A 136 2.82 -6.19 6.74
CA TRP A 136 3.75 -5.26 6.09
C TRP A 136 5.02 -5.97 5.65
N PRO A 137 5.64 -5.53 4.54
CA PRO A 137 6.96 -6.03 4.16
C PRO A 137 7.95 -5.75 5.29
N SER A 138 8.88 -6.68 5.54
CA SER A 138 10.01 -6.41 6.42
C SER A 138 10.76 -5.19 5.86
N THR A 139 10.94 -4.15 6.67
CA THR A 139 11.86 -3.07 6.31
C THR A 139 13.23 -3.69 6.03
N PRO A 140 13.86 -3.39 4.88
CA PRO A 140 15.25 -3.78 4.66
C PRO A 140 16.17 -3.30 5.78
#